data_AF-A0A958A5N2-F1
#
_entry.id   AF-A0A958A5N2-F1
#
_cell.length_a   1.000
_cell.length_b   1.000
_cell.length_c   1.000
_cell.angle_alpha   90.00
_cell.angle_beta   90.00
_cell.angle_gamma   90.00
#
_symmetry.space_group_name_H-M   'P 1'
#
loop_
_entity.id
_entity.type
_entity.pdbx_description
1 polymer ?
#
loop_
_entity_poly.entity_id
_entity_poly.type
_entity_poly.pdbx_seq_one_letter_code
_entity_poly.pdbx_strand_id
1 'polypeptide(L)'
;MRYLFTLSFLLFLTIVTAACQSQPPTPAPTYTPYPTYTPYPTYTPQPPPISDRPSVPSEEVENLVWPMGPRDDVIPAEDAGAFINERVTVEGTVVRTHNAGNVVFLNFTQDYKNGFTAVIFADDWNKFPASPENLFYGKLVRVEGVVQDYQGTPEIIISDPWQIEVALTLGQPVVSECNCQNPPTAITQPAAATSIPTDTPAAETFAPPAVESQGQMVSWQEAANFVGQTITVEGQIVNTYNSDKVIFLNFDQDYRNSFKVVIFPDAWSLFPDSPDIYFQDKMVRVTGSIKIYQNSPEIIVDQPDQIEIME
;
A
#
# COMPACT_ATOMS: atom_id res chain seq x y z
N MET A 1 -120.82 -37.05 -18.35
CA MET A 1 -120.39 -38.16 -19.24
C MET A 1 -118.87 -38.02 -19.39
N ARG A 2 -118.07 -38.94 -18.80
CA ARG A 2 -117.47 -40.12 -19.48
C ARG A 2 -116.44 -39.65 -20.53
N TYR A 3 -115.14 -39.97 -20.53
CA TYR A 3 -114.38 -41.11 -19.98
C TYR A 3 -112.90 -40.76 -19.80
N LEU A 4 -112.27 -41.57 -18.93
CA LEU A 4 -110.84 -41.88 -18.79
C LEU A 4 -110.06 -41.91 -20.12
N PHE A 5 -108.80 -41.44 -20.08
CA PHE A 5 -107.70 -42.14 -20.74
C PHE A 5 -106.45 -42.05 -19.85
N THR A 6 -106.12 -43.18 -19.25
CA THR A 6 -104.86 -43.48 -18.57
C THR A 6 -103.74 -43.56 -19.61
N LEU A 7 -102.64 -42.81 -19.44
CA LEU A 7 -101.41 -43.04 -20.19
C LEU A 7 -100.27 -43.38 -19.22
N SER A 8 -99.70 -44.54 -19.51
CA SER A 8 -98.76 -45.30 -18.69
C SER A 8 -97.39 -44.63 -18.57
N PHE A 9 -96.83 -44.83 -17.40
CA PHE A 9 -95.55 -44.37 -16.90
C PHE A 9 -94.40 -45.11 -17.62
N LEU A 10 -93.45 -44.37 -18.23
CA LEU A 10 -92.11 -44.88 -18.52
C LEU A 10 -91.09 -44.04 -17.75
N LEU A 11 -90.68 -44.58 -16.61
CA LEU A 11 -89.67 -44.03 -15.72
C LEU A 11 -88.28 -44.24 -16.35
N PHE A 12 -87.69 -43.19 -16.92
CA PHE A 12 -86.25 -43.19 -17.22
C PHE A 12 -85.49 -42.85 -15.94
N LEU A 13 -84.93 -43.88 -15.31
CA LEU A 13 -84.01 -43.77 -14.17
C LEU A 13 -82.65 -43.26 -14.67
N THR A 14 -82.42 -41.96 -14.60
CA THR A 14 -81.08 -41.38 -14.80
C THR A 14 -80.28 -41.52 -13.50
N ILE A 15 -79.39 -42.51 -13.47
CA ILE A 15 -78.38 -42.65 -12.42
C ILE A 15 -77.36 -41.53 -12.63
N VAL A 16 -77.46 -40.46 -11.84
CA VAL A 16 -76.41 -39.44 -11.75
C VAL A 16 -75.29 -40.01 -10.89
N THR A 17 -74.26 -40.55 -11.53
CA THR A 17 -73.00 -40.86 -10.86
C THR A 17 -72.30 -39.54 -10.54
N ALA A 18 -72.46 -39.08 -9.29
CA ALA A 18 -71.66 -37.99 -8.76
C ALA A 18 -70.21 -38.49 -8.63
N ALA A 19 -69.40 -38.27 -9.67
CA ALA A 19 -67.97 -38.35 -9.56
C ALA A 19 -67.51 -37.27 -8.57
N CYS A 20 -67.17 -37.67 -7.34
CA CYS A 20 -66.43 -36.82 -6.42
C CYS A 20 -65.09 -36.48 -7.09
N GLN A 21 -65.01 -35.30 -7.69
CA GLN A 21 -63.72 -34.71 -8.07
C GLN A 21 -63.03 -34.35 -6.75
N SER A 22 -62.08 -35.19 -6.33
CA SER A 22 -61.16 -34.85 -5.26
C SER A 22 -60.38 -33.61 -5.69
N GLN A 23 -60.65 -32.47 -5.06
CA GLN A 23 -59.86 -31.27 -5.27
C GLN A 23 -58.39 -31.59 -4.96
N PRO A 24 -57.44 -31.18 -5.81
CA PRO A 24 -56.02 -31.33 -5.48
C PRO A 24 -55.73 -30.58 -4.17
N PRO A 25 -54.84 -31.12 -3.31
CA PRO A 25 -54.51 -30.48 -2.05
C PRO A 25 -54.07 -29.05 -2.33
N THR A 26 -54.68 -28.09 -1.65
CA THR A 26 -54.27 -26.69 -1.73
C THR A 26 -52.79 -26.62 -1.35
N PRO A 27 -51.90 -26.05 -2.20
CA PRO A 27 -50.50 -25.92 -1.83
C PRO A 27 -50.43 -25.10 -0.54
N ALA A 28 -49.74 -25.64 0.46
CA ALA A 28 -49.46 -24.93 1.70
C ALA A 28 -48.80 -23.57 1.35
N PRO A 29 -49.08 -22.49 2.10
CA PRO A 29 -48.46 -21.21 1.82
C PRO A 29 -46.95 -21.39 1.83
N THR A 30 -46.30 -21.12 0.70
CA THR A 30 -44.85 -21.10 0.59
C THR A 30 -44.35 -20.02 1.55
N TYR A 31 -43.74 -20.44 2.65
CA TYR A 31 -43.15 -19.55 3.63
C TYR A 31 -41.92 -18.91 2.98
N THR A 32 -42.10 -17.76 2.35
CA THR A 32 -40.98 -16.88 2.00
C THR A 32 -40.37 -16.41 3.32
N PRO A 33 -39.13 -16.79 3.64
CA PRO A 33 -38.49 -16.30 4.84
C PRO A 33 -38.48 -14.77 4.76
N TYR A 34 -38.94 -14.13 5.83
CA TYR A 34 -38.76 -12.69 5.99
C TYR A 34 -37.26 -12.38 5.78
N PRO A 35 -36.91 -11.27 5.11
CA PRO A 35 -35.52 -10.87 5.00
C PRO A 35 -34.92 -10.88 6.41
N THR A 36 -33.94 -11.75 6.63
CA THR A 36 -33.20 -11.73 7.88
C THR A 36 -32.52 -10.37 7.91
N TYR A 37 -32.95 -9.56 8.88
CA TYR A 37 -32.42 -8.24 9.09
C TYR A 37 -30.93 -8.40 9.35
N THR A 38 -30.09 -8.17 8.34
CA THR A 38 -28.69 -7.82 8.57
C THR A 38 -28.75 -6.58 9.44
N PRO A 39 -28.23 -6.61 10.69
CA PRO A 39 -28.19 -5.40 11.48
C PRO A 39 -27.50 -4.34 10.61
N TYR A 40 -28.12 -3.15 10.53
CA TYR A 40 -27.42 -1.99 9.99
C TYR A 40 -26.04 -1.93 10.63
N PRO A 41 -24.97 -1.54 9.90
CA PRO A 41 -23.68 -1.30 10.53
C PRO A 41 -23.97 -0.48 11.78
N THR A 42 -23.69 -1.05 12.95
CA THR A 42 -23.87 -0.32 14.19
C THR A 42 -22.94 0.86 14.04
N TYR A 43 -23.50 2.05 13.94
CA TYR A 43 -22.75 3.28 13.84
C TYR A 43 -21.95 3.34 15.14
N THR A 44 -20.72 2.84 15.11
CA THR A 44 -19.76 3.11 16.16
C THR A 44 -19.69 4.62 16.17
N PRO A 45 -20.13 5.28 17.26
CA PRO A 45 -20.13 6.73 17.31
C PRO A 45 -18.72 7.17 16.96
N GLN A 46 -18.62 8.02 15.94
CA GLN A 46 -17.36 8.66 15.57
C GLN A 46 -16.76 9.21 16.87
N PRO A 47 -15.47 8.93 17.18
CA PRO A 47 -14.84 9.49 18.35
C PRO A 47 -15.13 10.99 18.41
N PRO A 48 -15.41 11.56 19.59
CA PRO A 48 -15.63 12.98 19.70
C PRO A 48 -14.44 13.71 19.05
N PRO A 49 -14.67 14.86 18.38
CA PRO A 49 -13.58 15.64 17.82
C PRO A 49 -12.51 15.84 18.90
N ILE A 50 -11.24 15.82 18.50
CA ILE A 50 -10.07 15.86 19.42
C ILE A 50 -10.22 16.95 20.50
N SER A 51 -10.94 18.04 20.21
CA SER A 51 -11.28 19.12 21.13
C SER A 51 -12.10 18.74 22.38
N ASP A 52 -12.83 17.61 22.38
CA ASP A 52 -13.78 17.24 23.44
C ASP A 52 -13.30 16.06 24.32
N ARG A 53 -12.11 15.49 24.06
CA ARG A 53 -11.53 14.42 24.89
C ARG A 53 -10.87 15.04 26.13
N PRO A 54 -11.08 14.51 27.36
CA PRO A 54 -10.44 15.06 28.56
C PRO A 54 -8.93 15.08 28.38
N SER A 55 -8.34 16.27 28.45
CA SER A 55 -6.92 16.50 28.32
C SER A 55 -6.17 15.75 29.42
N VAL A 56 -5.28 14.85 29.00
CA VAL A 56 -4.24 14.29 29.87
C VAL A 56 -3.44 15.48 30.46
N PRO A 57 -3.06 15.46 31.76
CA PRO A 57 -2.45 16.62 32.42
C PRO A 57 -1.24 17.15 31.65
N SER A 58 -1.32 18.43 31.33
CA SER A 58 -0.60 19.16 30.29
C SER A 58 0.81 19.62 30.68
N GLU A 59 1.55 18.87 31.50
CA GLU A 59 2.94 19.25 31.85
C GLU A 59 4.02 18.37 31.17
N GLU A 60 3.68 17.18 30.64
CA GLU A 60 4.61 16.37 29.83
C GLU A 60 4.58 16.67 28.32
N VAL A 61 3.53 17.36 27.84
CA VAL A 61 3.30 17.60 26.40
C VAL A 61 3.89 18.94 25.91
N GLU A 62 4.32 19.84 26.79
CA GLU A 62 4.73 21.20 26.39
C GLU A 62 6.08 21.32 25.67
N ASN A 63 6.85 20.24 25.51
CA ASN A 63 8.17 20.29 24.90
C ASN A 63 8.36 19.34 23.70
N LEU A 64 7.30 18.81 23.11
CA LEU A 64 7.41 17.91 21.96
C LEU A 64 7.45 18.70 20.64
N VAL A 65 8.46 18.44 19.82
CA VAL A 65 8.62 19.02 18.48
C VAL A 65 8.69 17.90 17.44
N TRP A 66 7.83 18.00 16.44
CA TRP A 66 7.83 17.12 15.28
C TRP A 66 8.73 17.70 14.19
N PRO A 67 9.70 16.93 13.64
CA PRO A 67 10.58 17.40 12.57
C PRO A 67 9.82 17.96 11.35
N MET A 68 8.71 17.34 10.95
CA MET A 68 7.88 17.79 9.84
C MET A 68 6.81 18.82 10.24
N GLY A 69 6.78 19.23 11.51
CA GLY A 69 5.85 20.23 12.03
C GLY A 69 4.47 19.66 12.41
N PRO A 70 3.51 20.55 12.75
CA PRO A 70 2.14 20.15 13.04
C PRO A 70 1.45 19.63 11.77
N ARG A 71 0.54 18.67 11.96
CA ARG A 71 -0.25 18.03 10.91
C ARG A 71 -1.69 17.90 11.39
N ASP A 72 -2.65 18.18 10.51
CA ASP A 72 -4.09 18.10 10.82
C ASP A 72 -4.68 16.70 10.51
N ASP A 73 -3.92 15.88 9.78
CA ASP A 73 -4.27 14.54 9.29
C ASP A 73 -3.67 13.41 10.15
N VAL A 74 -3.56 13.65 11.47
CA VAL A 74 -2.98 12.72 12.42
C VAL A 74 -4.07 12.04 13.23
N ILE A 75 -4.08 10.71 13.21
CA ILE A 75 -4.96 9.87 14.02
C ILE A 75 -4.14 9.11 15.06
N PRO A 76 -4.70 8.81 16.25
CA PRO A 76 -4.02 7.96 17.21
C PRO A 76 -3.98 6.51 16.71
N ALA A 77 -2.94 5.76 17.10
CA ALA A 77 -2.75 4.36 16.72
C ALA A 77 -3.93 3.44 17.09
N GLU A 78 -4.65 3.74 18.18
CA GLU A 78 -5.86 3.02 18.57
C GLU A 78 -7.02 3.15 17.56
N ASP A 79 -7.04 4.22 16.77
CA ASP A 79 -8.11 4.49 15.80
C ASP A 79 -7.76 3.96 14.40
N ALA A 80 -6.52 3.51 14.15
CA ALA A 80 -6.06 3.10 12.82
C ALA A 80 -6.95 2.05 12.14
N GLY A 81 -7.55 1.13 12.92
CA GLY A 81 -8.48 0.12 12.40
C GLY A 81 -9.75 0.68 11.75
N ALA A 82 -10.10 1.94 12.00
CA ALA A 82 -11.22 2.61 11.33
C ALA A 82 -10.85 3.16 9.94
N PHE A 83 -9.57 3.22 9.60
CA PHE A 83 -9.03 3.86 8.40
C PHE A 83 -8.40 2.85 7.43
N ILE A 84 -8.87 1.61 7.44
CA ILE A 84 -8.38 0.57 6.52
C ILE A 84 -8.59 1.00 5.06
N ASN A 85 -7.52 0.86 4.27
CA ASN A 85 -7.35 1.31 2.89
C ASN A 85 -7.24 2.84 2.71
N GLU A 86 -7.15 3.60 3.80
CA GLU A 86 -6.95 5.05 3.74
C GLU A 86 -5.48 5.40 4.01
N ARG A 87 -5.00 6.46 3.34
CA ARG A 87 -3.71 7.07 3.64
C ARG A 87 -3.88 8.10 4.74
N VAL A 88 -3.25 7.87 5.88
CA VAL A 88 -3.32 8.73 7.07
C VAL A 88 -1.96 8.75 7.77
N THR A 89 -1.78 9.73 8.66
CA THR A 89 -0.65 9.74 9.59
C THR A 89 -1.09 9.13 10.92
N VAL A 90 -0.47 8.02 11.33
CA VAL A 90 -0.77 7.34 12.59
C VAL A 90 0.26 7.73 13.65
N GLU A 91 -0.20 8.28 14.77
CA GLU A 91 0.65 8.68 15.90
C GLU A 91 0.51 7.73 17.09
N GLY A 92 1.65 7.39 17.71
CA GLY A 92 1.64 6.66 18.97
C GLY A 92 3.01 6.21 19.42
N THR A 93 3.06 5.54 20.57
CA THR A 93 4.33 5.04 21.13
C THR A 93 4.58 3.61 20.69
N VAL A 94 5.79 3.32 20.19
CA VAL A 94 6.21 1.94 19.91
C VAL A 94 6.55 1.26 21.23
N VAL A 95 5.61 0.47 21.76
CA VAL A 95 5.77 -0.21 23.07
C VAL A 95 6.49 -1.55 22.95
N ARG A 96 6.56 -2.12 21.74
CA ARG A 96 7.23 -3.40 21.48
C ARG A 96 7.77 -3.50 20.06
N THR A 97 9.00 -3.98 19.92
CA THR A 97 9.57 -4.35 18.61
C THR A 97 9.81 -5.85 18.51
N HIS A 98 9.70 -6.39 17.30
CA HIS A 98 10.05 -7.78 17.00
C HIS A 98 10.73 -7.88 15.63
N ASN A 99 11.97 -8.36 15.59
CA ASN A 99 12.66 -8.70 14.36
C ASN A 99 12.49 -10.21 14.11
N ALA A 100 11.84 -10.59 13.02
CA ALA A 100 11.62 -11.98 12.61
C ALA A 100 12.71 -12.52 11.66
N GLY A 101 13.75 -11.73 11.38
CA GLY A 101 14.88 -12.06 10.50
C GLY A 101 14.73 -11.53 9.07
N ASN A 102 13.51 -11.29 8.60
CA ASN A 102 13.20 -10.70 7.29
C ASN A 102 12.25 -9.49 7.36
N VAL A 103 11.76 -9.19 8.56
CA VAL A 103 10.80 -8.11 8.82
C VAL A 103 10.91 -7.64 10.27
N VAL A 104 10.80 -6.33 10.47
CA VAL A 104 10.70 -5.71 11.79
C VAL A 104 9.28 -5.19 12.00
N PHE A 105 8.66 -5.62 13.09
CA PHE A 105 7.36 -5.14 13.56
C PHE A 105 7.55 -4.11 14.67
N LEU A 106 6.96 -2.93 14.49
CA LEU A 106 6.86 -1.86 15.48
C LEU A 106 5.41 -1.83 16.00
N ASN A 107 5.18 -2.31 17.22
CA ASN A 107 3.84 -2.50 17.77
C ASN A 107 3.50 -1.39 18.75
N PHE A 108 2.27 -0.87 18.64
CA PHE A 108 1.77 0.26 19.42
C PHE A 108 0.92 -0.18 20.63
N THR A 109 0.71 -1.49 20.79
CA THR A 109 0.05 -2.10 21.94
C THR A 109 0.86 -3.27 22.49
N GLN A 110 0.66 -3.61 23.76
CA GLN A 110 1.30 -4.80 24.36
C GLN A 110 0.72 -6.09 23.76
N ASP A 111 -0.59 -6.08 23.46
CA ASP A 111 -1.29 -7.12 22.73
C ASP A 111 -1.25 -6.83 21.23
N TYR A 112 -0.13 -7.19 20.61
CA TYR A 112 0.15 -6.92 19.19
C TYR A 112 -0.90 -7.49 18.23
N LYS A 113 -1.68 -8.49 18.66
CA LYS A 113 -2.72 -9.11 17.83
C LYS A 113 -3.99 -8.27 17.72
N ASN A 114 -4.10 -7.19 18.50
CA ASN A 114 -5.30 -6.36 18.60
C ASN A 114 -4.95 -4.87 18.52
N GLY A 115 -3.83 -4.51 17.90
CA GLY A 115 -3.38 -3.13 17.78
C GLY A 115 -2.74 -2.82 16.45
N PHE A 116 -2.47 -1.54 16.24
CA PHE A 116 -1.74 -1.06 15.09
C PHE A 116 -0.27 -1.50 15.10
N THR A 117 0.22 -1.90 13.94
CA THR A 117 1.61 -2.30 13.72
C THR A 117 2.20 -1.55 12.54
N ALA A 118 3.39 -0.98 12.69
CA ALA A 118 4.16 -0.51 11.55
C ALA A 118 5.23 -1.54 11.19
N VAL A 119 5.42 -1.79 9.90
CA VAL A 119 6.23 -2.89 9.39
C VAL A 119 7.34 -2.37 8.48
N ILE A 120 8.57 -2.85 8.69
CA ILE A 120 9.73 -2.52 7.85
C ILE A 120 10.36 -3.84 7.39
N PHE A 121 10.37 -4.06 6.07
CA PHE A 121 10.98 -5.25 5.47
C PHE A 121 12.51 -5.14 5.40
N ALA A 122 13.18 -6.29 5.34
CA ALA A 122 14.64 -6.36 5.33
C ALA A 122 15.30 -5.55 4.21
N ASP A 123 14.65 -5.46 3.06
CA ASP A 123 15.15 -4.73 1.89
C ASP A 123 15.27 -3.22 2.14
N ASP A 124 14.53 -2.68 3.12
CA ASP A 124 14.52 -1.26 3.45
C ASP A 124 15.39 -0.91 4.68
N TRP A 125 15.97 -1.90 5.38
CA TRP A 125 16.73 -1.67 6.63
C TRP A 125 17.96 -0.78 6.43
N ASN A 126 18.64 -0.91 5.29
CA ASN A 126 19.83 -0.12 4.95
C ASN A 126 19.52 1.37 4.70
N LYS A 127 18.24 1.74 4.54
CA LYS A 127 17.81 3.14 4.43
C LYS A 127 17.79 3.84 5.77
N PHE A 128 17.83 3.10 6.88
CA PHE A 128 17.84 3.64 8.23
C PHE A 128 19.27 3.72 8.78
N PRO A 129 19.57 4.72 9.62
CA PRO A 129 20.92 4.90 10.19
C PRO A 129 21.27 3.81 11.22
N ALA A 130 20.29 3.04 11.69
CA ALA A 130 20.45 1.93 12.62
C ALA A 130 19.33 0.92 12.41
N SER A 131 19.47 -0.27 13.01
CA SER A 131 18.45 -1.32 13.01
C SER A 131 17.09 -0.76 13.48
N PRO A 132 16.01 -0.86 12.68
CA PRO A 132 14.73 -0.21 12.98
C PRO A 132 14.13 -0.59 14.34
N GLU A 133 14.32 -1.83 14.79
CA GLU A 133 13.83 -2.32 16.08
C GLU A 133 14.43 -1.59 17.28
N ASN A 134 15.63 -1.03 17.14
CA ASN A 134 16.30 -0.24 18.17
C ASN A 134 16.05 1.26 17.98
N LEU A 135 15.92 1.70 16.72
CA LEU A 135 15.73 3.11 16.39
C LEU A 135 14.40 3.65 16.94
N PHE A 136 13.34 2.86 16.89
CA PHE A 136 11.98 3.30 17.21
C PHE A 136 11.44 2.77 18.54
N TYR A 137 12.06 1.77 19.17
CA TYR A 137 11.56 1.22 20.44
C TYR A 137 11.46 2.28 21.54
N GLY A 138 10.29 2.37 22.16
CA GLY A 138 9.98 3.33 23.23
C GLY A 138 9.85 4.78 22.76
N LYS A 139 9.89 5.05 21.45
CA LYS A 139 9.70 6.40 20.89
C LYS A 139 8.24 6.67 20.61
N LEU A 140 7.83 7.92 20.81
CA LEU A 140 6.61 8.48 20.22
C LEU A 140 6.91 8.83 18.76
N VAL A 141 6.14 8.26 17.84
CA VAL A 141 6.37 8.37 16.41
C VAL A 141 5.10 8.76 15.67
N ARG A 142 5.27 9.32 14.48
CA ARG A 142 4.24 9.42 13.45
C ARG A 142 4.63 8.55 12.27
N VAL A 143 3.69 7.74 11.80
CA VAL A 143 3.86 6.83 10.68
C VAL A 143 2.85 7.18 9.60
N GLU A 144 3.33 7.62 8.45
CA GLU A 144 2.50 7.94 7.29
C GLU A 144 2.46 6.77 6.31
N GLY A 145 1.25 6.36 5.94
CA GLY A 145 1.07 5.32 4.94
C GLY A 145 -0.39 4.94 4.77
N VAL A 146 -0.61 3.93 3.93
CA VAL A 146 -1.93 3.32 3.78
C VAL A 146 -2.10 2.30 4.90
N VAL A 147 -3.16 2.43 5.69
CA VAL A 147 -3.49 1.40 6.69
C VAL A 147 -4.07 0.19 5.97
N GLN A 148 -3.48 -0.98 6.15
CA GLN A 148 -3.91 -2.24 5.57
C GLN A 148 -4.46 -3.16 6.66
N ASP A 149 -5.43 -4.01 6.32
CA ASP A 149 -5.79 -5.13 7.20
C ASP A 149 -4.87 -6.32 6.88
N TYR A 150 -4.09 -6.73 7.87
CA TYR A 150 -3.30 -7.95 7.81
C TYR A 150 -3.74 -8.88 8.93
N GLN A 151 -4.41 -9.99 8.56
CA GLN A 151 -4.89 -11.00 9.50
C GLN A 151 -5.79 -10.44 10.63
N GLY A 152 -6.59 -9.40 10.33
CA GLY A 152 -7.47 -8.75 11.30
C GLY A 152 -6.78 -7.68 12.16
N THR A 153 -5.54 -7.28 11.80
CA THR A 153 -4.81 -6.19 12.47
C THR A 153 -4.47 -5.06 11.50
N PRO A 154 -4.65 -3.79 11.91
CA PRO A 154 -4.26 -2.64 11.08
C PRO A 154 -2.74 -2.50 11.01
N GLU A 155 -2.21 -2.36 9.79
CA GLU A 155 -0.78 -2.27 9.52
C GLU A 155 -0.43 -1.10 8.57
N ILE A 156 0.70 -0.42 8.78
CA ILE A 156 1.36 0.39 7.74
C ILE A 156 2.72 -0.21 7.41
N ILE A 157 2.98 -0.44 6.12
CA ILE A 157 4.31 -0.77 5.62
C ILE A 157 5.10 0.51 5.39
N ILE A 158 6.25 0.61 6.06
CA ILE A 158 7.25 1.66 5.91
C ILE A 158 8.33 1.12 4.97
N SER A 159 8.38 1.67 3.75
CA SER A 159 9.46 1.40 2.80
C SER A 159 10.52 2.49 2.80
N ASP A 160 10.20 3.69 3.25
CA ASP A 160 11.11 4.84 3.17
C ASP A 160 11.19 5.60 4.50
N PRO A 161 12.38 6.07 4.92
CA PRO A 161 12.56 6.69 6.23
C PRO A 161 11.67 7.92 6.48
N TRP A 162 11.28 8.65 5.44
CA TRP A 162 10.41 9.83 5.59
C TRP A 162 9.00 9.48 6.08
N GLN A 163 8.55 8.24 5.88
CA GLN A 163 7.25 7.78 6.34
C GLN A 163 7.18 7.66 7.86
N ILE A 164 8.30 7.69 8.57
CA ILE A 164 8.32 7.61 10.03
C ILE A 164 9.18 8.72 10.63
N GLU A 165 8.55 9.55 11.46
CA GLU A 165 9.26 10.57 12.23
C GLU A 165 9.16 10.30 13.73
N VAL A 166 10.22 10.63 14.47
CA VAL A 166 10.29 10.52 15.93
C VAL A 166 10.05 11.90 16.53
N ALA A 167 9.19 11.95 17.53
CA ALA A 167 8.96 13.15 18.30
C ALA A 167 10.21 13.54 19.11
N LEU A 168 10.61 14.81 19.03
CA LEU A 168 11.77 15.33 19.74
C LEU A 168 11.34 16.05 21.02
N THR A 169 12.05 15.86 22.14
CA THR A 169 11.83 16.67 23.34
C THR A 169 12.80 17.86 23.36
N LEU A 170 12.26 19.08 23.43
CA LEU A 170 13.03 20.31 23.59
C LEU A 170 13.93 20.22 24.83
N GLY A 171 15.23 20.44 24.63
CA GLY A 171 16.24 20.38 25.69
C GLY A 171 16.92 19.03 25.86
N GLN A 172 16.52 17.97 25.13
CA GLN A 172 17.36 16.78 25.00
C GLN A 172 18.54 17.08 24.07
N PRO A 173 19.79 16.72 24.43
CA PRO A 173 20.90 16.80 23.49
C PRO A 173 20.59 15.89 22.31
N VAL A 174 20.50 16.45 21.10
CA VAL A 174 20.64 15.63 19.89
C VAL A 174 22.00 14.97 20.01
N VAL A 175 22.01 13.65 20.15
CA VAL A 175 23.25 12.86 20.06
C VAL A 175 23.73 12.95 18.62
N SER A 176 24.41 14.06 18.31
CA SER A 176 25.19 14.26 17.10
C SER A 176 26.57 13.60 17.22
N GLU A 177 26.66 12.47 17.92
CA GLU A 177 27.84 11.60 17.83
C GLU A 177 27.73 10.72 16.57
N CYS A 178 27.53 11.36 15.41
CA CYS A 178 28.21 10.88 14.22
C CYS A 178 29.69 11.13 14.45
N ASN A 179 30.34 10.19 15.13
CA ASN A 179 31.79 10.08 15.11
C ASN A 179 32.15 9.56 13.71
N CYS A 180 32.05 10.44 12.71
CA CYS A 180 32.73 10.29 11.44
C CYS A 180 34.23 10.37 11.76
N GLN A 181 34.77 9.28 12.31
CA GLN A 181 36.18 9.00 12.20
C GLN A 181 36.45 9.05 10.70
N ASN A 182 37.20 10.07 10.29
CA ASN A 182 37.92 10.08 9.03
C ASN A 182 38.35 8.65 8.71
N PRO A 183 38.07 8.12 7.50
CA PRO A 183 38.41 6.76 7.16
C PRO A 183 39.87 6.51 7.56
N PRO A 184 40.15 5.43 8.33
CA PRO A 184 41.51 5.17 8.75
C PRO A 184 42.36 5.07 7.50
N THR A 185 43.35 5.95 7.46
CA THR A 185 44.43 5.92 6.49
C THR A 185 44.97 4.50 6.43
N ALA A 186 45.09 4.01 5.21
CA ALA A 186 45.61 2.70 4.88
C ALA A 186 46.85 2.35 5.73
N ILE A 187 46.81 1.17 6.37
CA ILE A 187 47.99 0.46 6.85
C ILE A 187 47.78 -1.02 6.46
N THR A 188 48.47 -1.50 5.41
CA THR A 188 49.75 -2.26 5.52
C THR A 188 49.49 -3.59 6.28
N GLN A 189 49.37 -4.78 5.70
CA GLN A 189 50.24 -5.58 4.78
C GLN A 189 49.91 -7.07 5.16
N PRO A 190 49.92 -8.11 4.29
CA PRO A 190 51.19 -8.69 3.82
C PRO A 190 51.21 -9.38 2.45
N ALA A 191 52.28 -9.12 1.70
CA ALA A 191 52.76 -10.08 0.71
C ALA A 191 54.27 -9.90 0.49
N ALA A 192 55.02 -10.86 1.00
CA ALA A 192 56.40 -11.10 0.60
C ALA A 192 56.43 -11.51 -0.87
N ALA A 193 57.45 -11.01 -1.57
CA ALA A 193 57.70 -11.20 -2.98
C ALA A 193 57.99 -12.66 -3.36
N THR A 194 57.44 -13.12 -4.49
CA THR A 194 58.06 -14.14 -5.36
C THR A 194 57.53 -13.99 -6.82
N SER A 195 58.40 -13.42 -7.68
CA SER A 195 58.58 -13.54 -9.16
C SER A 195 57.44 -13.33 -10.21
N ILE A 196 57.65 -12.25 -11.01
CA ILE A 196 57.52 -11.95 -12.49
C ILE A 196 57.29 -13.13 -13.48
N PRO A 197 56.79 -12.95 -14.75
CA PRO A 197 56.81 -11.77 -15.65
C PRO A 197 55.42 -11.29 -16.16
N THR A 198 55.16 -9.99 -16.35
CA THR A 198 55.36 -9.18 -17.58
C THR A 198 54.86 -9.85 -18.87
N ASP A 199 53.59 -9.58 -19.20
CA ASP A 199 53.20 -9.26 -20.57
C ASP A 199 52.14 -8.15 -20.52
N THR A 200 52.40 -7.08 -21.26
CA THR A 200 51.50 -5.93 -21.49
C THR A 200 51.02 -6.06 -22.94
N PRO A 201 49.72 -5.95 -23.21
CA PRO A 201 49.29 -4.70 -23.86
C PRO A 201 47.88 -4.21 -23.49
N ALA A 202 47.78 -2.88 -23.59
CA ALA A 202 46.58 -2.09 -23.84
C ALA A 202 45.58 -1.91 -22.69
N ALA A 203 45.56 -0.67 -22.20
CA ALA A 203 44.49 -0.11 -21.40
C ALA A 203 43.15 -0.21 -22.15
N GLU A 204 42.26 -1.04 -21.64
CA GLU A 204 40.83 -0.88 -21.85
C GLU A 204 40.30 -0.06 -20.67
N THR A 205 39.78 1.12 -21.03
CA THR A 205 38.97 1.97 -20.18
C THR A 205 37.87 1.14 -19.53
N PHE A 206 37.94 0.95 -18.21
CA PHE A 206 36.82 0.44 -17.42
C PHE A 206 35.73 1.52 -17.39
N ALA A 207 34.89 1.56 -18.43
CA ALA A 207 33.54 2.07 -18.28
C ALA A 207 32.81 1.16 -17.28
N PRO A 208 32.07 1.70 -16.30
CA PRO A 208 31.21 0.86 -15.46
C PRO A 208 30.22 0.11 -16.35
N PRO A 209 29.93 -1.17 -16.05
CA PRO A 209 29.05 -1.98 -16.88
C PRO A 209 27.65 -1.36 -16.87
N ALA A 210 27.15 -1.00 -18.04
CA ALA A 210 25.71 -0.87 -18.27
C ALA A 210 25.09 -2.21 -17.91
N VAL A 211 24.15 -2.21 -16.96
CA VAL A 211 23.44 -3.41 -16.54
C VAL A 211 22.47 -3.79 -17.67
N GLU A 212 22.94 -4.57 -18.64
CA GLU A 212 22.08 -5.24 -19.62
C GLU A 212 21.28 -6.34 -18.91
N SER A 213 20.06 -6.02 -18.48
CA SER A 213 19.06 -7.00 -18.07
C SER A 213 18.16 -7.35 -19.26
N GLN A 214 18.59 -8.32 -20.07
CA GLN A 214 17.68 -9.05 -20.96
C GLN A 214 16.82 -10.02 -20.12
N GLY A 215 15.50 -10.12 -20.24
CA GLY A 215 14.62 -9.53 -21.23
C GLY A 215 13.16 -9.91 -20.98
N GLN A 216 12.44 -9.05 -20.27
CA GLN A 216 10.98 -9.00 -20.36
C GLN A 216 10.57 -7.54 -20.51
N MET A 217 10.30 -7.19 -21.77
CA MET A 217 9.80 -5.88 -22.16
C MET A 217 8.30 -6.00 -22.40
N VAL A 218 7.52 -5.19 -21.71
CA VAL A 218 6.06 -5.21 -21.78
C VAL A 218 5.54 -3.81 -22.08
N SER A 219 4.33 -3.72 -22.61
CA SER A 219 3.69 -2.41 -22.74
C SER A 219 3.23 -1.91 -21.38
N TRP A 220 3.14 -0.59 -21.21
CA TRP A 220 2.64 0.01 -19.98
C TRP A 220 1.25 -0.49 -19.55
N GLN A 221 0.39 -0.90 -20.48
CA GLN A 221 -0.93 -1.49 -20.18
C GLN A 221 -0.83 -2.85 -19.47
N GLU A 222 0.26 -3.58 -19.69
CA GLU A 222 0.47 -4.91 -19.10
C GLU A 222 1.21 -4.84 -17.77
N ALA A 223 1.75 -3.67 -17.40
CA ALA A 223 2.59 -3.48 -16.21
C ALA A 223 1.93 -4.00 -14.93
N ALA A 224 0.61 -3.85 -14.78
CA ALA A 224 -0.13 -4.35 -13.61
C ALA A 224 -0.03 -5.87 -13.40
N ASN A 225 0.28 -6.65 -14.44
CA ASN A 225 0.45 -8.10 -14.32
C ASN A 225 1.81 -8.51 -13.74
N PHE A 226 2.73 -7.54 -13.60
CA PHE A 226 4.13 -7.77 -13.23
C PHE A 226 4.49 -7.08 -11.91
N VAL A 227 3.50 -6.81 -11.06
CA VAL A 227 3.70 -6.25 -9.72
C VAL A 227 4.68 -7.11 -8.92
N GLY A 228 5.65 -6.45 -8.29
CA GLY A 228 6.73 -7.07 -7.53
C GLY A 228 7.92 -7.53 -8.38
N GLN A 229 7.86 -7.40 -9.70
CA GLN A 229 8.95 -7.80 -10.60
C GLN A 229 9.69 -6.57 -11.13
N THR A 230 11.00 -6.71 -11.33
CA THR A 230 11.84 -5.76 -12.05
C THR A 230 11.80 -6.09 -13.53
N ILE A 231 11.14 -5.24 -14.33
CA ILE A 231 11.00 -5.43 -15.78
C ILE A 231 11.17 -4.11 -16.52
N THR A 232 11.25 -4.16 -17.85
CA THR A 232 11.26 -2.97 -18.70
C THR A 232 9.85 -2.71 -19.24
N VAL A 233 9.34 -1.52 -18.98
CA VAL A 233 8.04 -1.05 -19.47
C VAL A 233 8.26 -0.05 -20.60
N GLU A 234 7.63 -0.28 -21.74
CA GLU A 234 7.70 0.60 -22.92
C GLU A 234 6.39 1.37 -23.11
N GLY A 235 6.50 2.65 -23.48
CA GLY A 235 5.35 3.46 -23.88
C GLY A 235 5.65 4.93 -24.09
N GLN A 236 4.64 5.68 -24.52
CA GLN A 236 4.71 7.12 -24.68
C GLN A 236 4.25 7.82 -23.40
N ILE A 237 5.01 8.81 -22.95
CA ILE A 237 4.57 9.72 -21.90
C ILE A 237 3.66 10.76 -22.54
N VAL A 238 2.37 10.74 -22.17
CA VAL A 238 1.35 11.63 -22.73
C VAL A 238 0.99 12.79 -21.81
N ASN A 239 1.33 12.69 -20.52
CA ASN A 239 1.07 13.73 -19.53
C ASN A 239 2.12 13.71 -18.42
N THR A 240 2.77 14.84 -18.14
CA THR A 240 3.61 14.99 -16.95
C THR A 240 2.94 15.90 -15.91
N TYR A 241 3.28 15.70 -14.64
CA TYR A 241 2.85 16.55 -13.55
C TYR A 241 3.97 16.74 -12.54
N ASN A 242 4.41 17.98 -12.38
CA ASN A 242 5.35 18.37 -11.34
C ASN A 242 4.58 19.07 -10.20
N SER A 243 4.67 18.51 -9.00
CA SER A 243 3.99 19.02 -7.80
C SER A 243 4.89 19.86 -6.88
N ASP A 244 6.10 20.18 -7.33
CA ASP A 244 7.21 20.73 -6.52
C ASP A 244 7.70 19.78 -5.40
N LYS A 245 7.14 18.58 -5.31
CA LYS A 245 7.53 17.52 -4.36
C LYS A 245 7.81 16.18 -5.02
N VAL A 246 7.16 15.90 -6.14
CA VAL A 246 7.28 14.66 -6.92
C VAL A 246 6.94 14.99 -8.37
N ILE A 247 7.68 14.38 -9.30
CA ILE A 247 7.39 14.42 -10.73
C ILE A 247 6.74 13.11 -11.15
N PHE A 248 5.62 13.19 -11.85
CA PHE A 248 4.90 12.06 -12.42
C PHE A 248 4.99 12.12 -13.94
N LEU A 249 5.36 10.99 -14.56
CA LEU A 249 5.34 10.77 -16.01
C LEU A 249 4.26 9.72 -16.31
N ASN A 250 3.18 10.12 -16.97
CA ASN A 250 1.98 9.28 -17.15
C ASN A 250 1.86 8.82 -18.60
N PHE A 251 1.46 7.57 -18.78
CA PHE A 251 1.33 6.90 -20.07
C PHE A 251 -0.12 6.90 -20.62
N ASP A 252 -1.07 7.39 -19.83
CA ASP A 252 -2.47 7.61 -20.21
C ASP A 252 -2.93 9.01 -19.78
N GLN A 253 -3.92 9.55 -20.49
CA GLN A 253 -4.65 10.75 -20.09
C GLN A 253 -5.50 10.49 -18.83
N ASP A 254 -6.04 9.28 -18.68
CA ASP A 254 -6.63 8.80 -17.42
C ASP A 254 -5.55 8.19 -16.51
N TYR A 255 -4.76 9.07 -15.92
CA TYR A 255 -3.59 8.72 -15.10
C TYR A 255 -3.93 8.09 -13.73
N ARG A 256 -5.21 8.04 -13.34
CA ARG A 256 -5.62 7.66 -11.98
C ARG A 256 -5.52 6.16 -11.68
N ASN A 257 -5.56 5.32 -12.72
CA ASN A 257 -5.52 3.86 -12.62
C ASN A 257 -4.55 3.22 -13.63
N SER A 258 -3.70 4.02 -14.26
CA SER A 258 -2.78 3.59 -15.30
C SER A 258 -1.34 3.60 -14.81
N PHE A 259 -0.47 2.97 -15.60
CA PHE A 259 0.95 2.94 -15.30
C PHE A 259 1.56 4.35 -15.34
N LYS A 260 2.37 4.65 -14.34
CA LYS A 260 3.09 5.92 -14.22
C LYS A 260 4.51 5.72 -13.73
N VAL A 261 5.37 6.67 -14.06
CA VAL A 261 6.74 6.73 -13.57
C VAL A 261 6.87 7.90 -12.62
N VAL A 262 7.58 7.69 -11.52
CA VAL A 262 7.69 8.64 -10.42
C VAL A 262 9.15 9.00 -10.22
N ILE A 263 9.47 10.29 -10.19
CA ILE A 263 10.82 10.81 -9.92
C ILE A 263 10.75 11.71 -8.69
N PHE A 264 11.46 11.32 -7.63
CA PHE A 264 11.54 12.05 -6.37
C PHE A 264 12.63 13.14 -6.37
N PRO A 265 12.54 14.15 -5.47
CA PRO A 265 13.45 15.30 -5.44
C PRO A 265 14.92 14.96 -5.37
N ASP A 266 15.26 13.91 -4.62
CA ASP A 266 16.65 13.46 -4.44
C ASP A 266 17.30 13.04 -5.77
N ALA A 267 16.49 12.56 -6.72
CA ALA A 267 16.95 12.12 -8.03
C ALA A 267 16.96 13.25 -9.07
N TRP A 268 16.28 14.39 -8.84
CA TRP A 268 16.12 15.44 -9.87
C TRP A 268 17.44 15.97 -10.41
N SER A 269 18.46 16.08 -9.55
CA SER A 269 19.80 16.57 -9.94
C SER A 269 20.56 15.64 -10.88
N LEU A 270 20.11 14.39 -11.04
CA LEU A 270 20.72 13.39 -11.92
C LEU A 270 20.17 13.44 -13.35
N PHE A 271 19.06 14.16 -13.55
CA PHE A 271 18.39 14.32 -14.83
C PHE A 271 18.70 15.69 -15.44
N PRO A 272 18.52 15.85 -16.77
CA PRO A 272 18.51 17.16 -17.40
C PRO A 272 17.49 18.11 -16.75
N ASP A 273 17.74 19.42 -16.82
CA ASP A 273 16.88 20.44 -16.21
C ASP A 273 15.40 20.20 -16.58
N SER A 274 14.56 20.09 -15.55
CA SER A 274 13.11 19.79 -15.63
C SER A 274 12.77 18.43 -16.28
N PRO A 275 12.85 17.30 -15.53
CA PRO A 275 12.49 15.96 -16.02
C PRO A 275 11.06 15.87 -16.56
N ASP A 276 10.13 16.64 -15.97
CA ASP A 276 8.74 16.77 -16.38
C ASP A 276 8.61 17.35 -17.80
N ILE A 277 9.50 18.26 -18.20
CA ILE A 277 9.53 18.82 -19.57
C ILE A 277 10.36 17.91 -20.48
N TYR A 278 11.48 17.39 -19.98
CA TYR A 278 12.44 16.60 -20.76
C TYR A 278 11.82 15.32 -21.34
N PHE A 279 10.97 14.65 -20.57
CA PHE A 279 10.35 13.37 -20.97
C PHE A 279 8.93 13.52 -21.57
N GLN A 280 8.33 14.72 -21.55
CA GLN A 280 7.01 14.97 -22.11
C GLN A 280 6.97 14.59 -23.61
N ASP A 281 5.92 13.86 -24.00
CA ASP A 281 5.64 13.39 -25.37
C ASP A 281 6.68 12.41 -25.97
N LYS A 282 7.65 11.95 -25.18
CA LYS A 282 8.67 10.99 -25.61
C LYS A 282 8.17 9.55 -25.50
N MET A 283 8.59 8.71 -26.45
CA MET A 283 8.59 7.26 -26.27
C MET A 283 9.77 6.89 -25.39
N VAL A 284 9.51 6.13 -24.33
CA VAL A 284 10.53 5.74 -23.36
C VAL A 284 10.48 4.25 -23.05
N ARG A 285 11.61 3.72 -22.61
CA ARG A 285 11.73 2.45 -21.90
C ARG A 285 12.13 2.71 -20.47
N VAL A 286 11.37 2.17 -19.54
CA VAL A 286 11.62 2.37 -18.11
C VAL A 286 11.81 1.03 -17.44
N THR A 287 12.98 0.82 -16.85
CA THR A 287 13.35 -0.40 -16.16
C THR A 287 13.33 -0.18 -14.66
N GLY A 288 12.56 -1.00 -13.96
CA GLY A 288 12.48 -0.92 -12.51
C GLY A 288 11.44 -1.87 -11.95
N SER A 289 11.36 -1.92 -10.62
CA SER A 289 10.40 -2.76 -9.92
C SER A 289 9.01 -2.15 -9.97
N ILE A 290 8.04 -2.89 -10.50
CA ILE A 290 6.65 -2.42 -10.55
C ILE A 290 6.00 -2.58 -9.18
N LYS A 291 5.48 -1.48 -8.63
CA LYS A 291 4.71 -1.46 -7.38
C LYS A 291 3.29 -0.97 -7.64
N ILE A 292 2.32 -1.38 -6.82
CA ILE A 292 0.99 -0.77 -6.83
C ILE A 292 0.97 0.35 -5.80
N TYR A 293 0.59 1.55 -6.21
CA TYR A 293 0.36 2.69 -5.35
C TYR A 293 -0.97 3.34 -5.72
N GLN A 294 -1.88 3.46 -4.75
CA GLN A 294 -3.23 3.99 -4.97
C GLN A 294 -3.94 3.30 -6.15
N ASN A 295 -3.91 1.96 -6.19
CA ASN A 295 -4.48 1.12 -7.25
C ASN A 295 -3.87 1.29 -8.66
N SER A 296 -2.77 2.04 -8.80
CA SER A 296 -2.06 2.22 -10.06
C SER A 296 -0.68 1.57 -10.02
N PRO A 297 -0.27 0.83 -11.06
CA PRO A 297 1.10 0.35 -11.18
C PRO A 297 2.06 1.52 -11.39
N GLU A 298 3.23 1.48 -10.77
CA GLU A 298 4.26 2.49 -10.93
C GLU A 298 5.68 1.93 -10.86
N ILE A 299 6.60 2.64 -11.50
CA ILE A 299 8.05 2.49 -11.31
C ILE A 299 8.58 3.81 -10.74
N ILE A 300 9.35 3.72 -9.66
CA ILE A 300 10.13 4.85 -9.15
C ILE A 300 11.46 4.83 -9.89
N VAL A 301 11.78 5.94 -10.54
CA VAL A 301 13.04 6.16 -11.23
C VAL A 301 13.92 7.06 -10.36
N ASP A 302 15.03 6.51 -9.90
CA ASP A 302 16.02 7.16 -9.05
C ASP A 302 17.39 7.30 -9.72
N GLN A 303 17.63 6.62 -10.84
CA GLN A 303 18.84 6.73 -11.66
C GLN A 303 18.49 6.99 -13.14
N PRO A 304 19.29 7.80 -13.86
CA PRO A 304 18.99 8.16 -15.25
C PRO A 304 19.08 7.00 -16.25
N ASP A 305 19.82 5.94 -15.92
CA ASP A 305 19.93 4.72 -16.75
C ASP A 305 18.68 3.84 -16.68
N GLN A 306 17.81 4.04 -15.70
CA GLN A 306 16.51 3.35 -15.61
C GLN A 306 15.50 3.83 -16.64
N ILE A 307 15.69 5.00 -17.26
CA ILE A 307 14.77 5.57 -18.26
C ILE A 307 15.52 5.98 -19.52
N GLU A 308 15.20 5.32 -20.63
CA GLU A 308 15.79 5.55 -21.93
C GLU A 308 14.77 6.16 -22.88
N ILE A 309 15.13 7.24 -23.59
CA ILE A 309 14.32 7.81 -24.66
C ILE A 309 14.57 7.05 -25.95
N MET A 310 13.50 6.60 -26.60
CA MET A 310 13.52 5.97 -27.91
C MET A 310 13.39 7.08 -28.97
N GLU A 311 14.43 7.29 -29.79
CA GLU A 311 14.42 8.25 -30.92
C GLU A 311 13.47 7.84 -32.06
#